data_AF-A0A7V3RFD4-F1
#
_entry.id   AF-A0A7V3RFD4-F1
#
_cell.length_a   1.000
_cell.length_b   1.000
_cell.length_c   1.000
_cell.angle_alpha   90.00
_cell.angle_beta   90.00
_cell.angle_gamma   90.00
#
_symmetry.space_group_name_H-M   'P 1'
#
loop_
_entity.id
_entity.type
_entity.pdbx_description
1 polymer ?
#
loop_
_entity_poly.entity_id
_entity_poly.type
_entity_poly.pdbx_seq_one_letter_code
_entity_poly.pdbx_strand_id
1 'polypeptide(L)' 'MVAHKSTSVADAFATKLANRVRTKDDIQDVLRLGKKYDLLSVAIIKDDVLGLMGNFKIKPILL' A
#
# COMPACT_ATOMS: atom_id res chain seq x y z
N MET A 1 1.01 -3.78 1.97
CA MET A 1 2.48 -3.69 1.96
C MET A 1 2.90 -2.24 1.79
N VAL A 2 3.90 -1.80 2.57
CA VAL A 2 4.46 -0.45 2.50
C VAL A 2 5.97 -0.56 2.32
N ALA A 3 6.53 0.21 1.40
CA ALA A 3 7.97 0.34 1.22
C ALA A 3 8.44 1.71 1.72
N HIS A 4 9.50 1.72 2.52
CA HIS A 4 10.10 2.93 3.06
C HIS A 4 11.59 2.65 3.36
N LYS A 5 12.40 3.71 3.46
CA LYS A 5 13.84 3.61 3.78
C LYS A 5 14.10 3.09 5.21
N SER A 6 13.11 3.25 6.09
CA SER A 6 13.10 2.75 7.47
C SER A 6 12.04 1.68 7.63
N THR A 7 12.44 0.53 8.18
CA THR A 7 11.57 -0.63 8.41
C THR A 7 10.51 -0.37 9.47
N SER A 8 10.85 0.35 10.55
CA SER A 8 9.89 0.71 11.60
C SER A 8 8.79 1.64 11.09
N VAL A 9 9.15 2.57 10.21
CA VAL A 9 8.17 3.43 9.54
C VAL A 9 7.28 2.61 8.60
N ALA A 10 7.88 1.71 7.80
CA ALA A 10 7.11 0.85 6.91
C ALA A 10 6.07 0.01 7.66
N ASP A 11 6.46 -0.61 8.78
CA ASP A 11 5.59 -1.44 9.60
C ASP A 11 4.44 -0.65 10.27
N ALA A 12 4.78 0.49 10.88
CA ALA A 12 3.79 1.38 11.49
C ALA A 12 2.76 1.87 10.46
N PHE A 13 3.21 2.24 9.26
CA PHE A 13 2.31 2.67 8.19
C PHE A 13 1.54 1.52 7.57
N ALA A 14 2.11 0.32 7.46
CA ALA A 14 1.38 -0.86 7.00
C ALA A 14 0.16 -1.12 7.90
N THR A 15 0.36 -1.12 9.21
CA THR A 15 -0.73 -1.27 10.20
C THR A 15 -1.73 -0.12 10.10
N LYS A 16 -1.25 1.12 10.07
CA LYS A 16 -2.09 2.33 10.01
C LYS A 16 -2.98 2.38 8.75
N LEU A 17 -2.42 2.05 7.58
CA LEU A 17 -3.14 2.08 6.31
C LEU A 17 -4.09 0.90 6.18
N ALA A 18 -3.68 -0.30 6.61
CA ALA A 18 -4.54 -1.49 6.57
C ALA A 18 -5.82 -1.30 7.38
N ASN A 19 -5.74 -0.71 8.58
CA ASN A 19 -6.91 -0.43 9.43
C ASN A 19 -7.94 0.54 8.79
N ARG A 20 -7.57 1.23 7.71
CA ARG A 20 -8.45 2.15 6.97
C ARG A 20 -9.11 1.51 5.75
N VAL A 21 -8.70 0.32 5.34
CA VAL A 21 -9.29 -0.39 4.20
C VAL A 21 -10.28 -1.43 4.72
N ARG A 22 -11.56 -1.09 4.68
CA ARG A 22 -12.66 -1.95 5.10
C ARG A 22 -13.28 -2.65 3.89
N THR A 23 -13.45 -1.93 2.80
CA THR A 23 -13.94 -2.43 1.51
C THR A 23 -12.93 -2.12 0.39
N LYS A 24 -13.11 -2.73 -0.78
CA LYS A 24 -12.27 -2.44 -1.96
C LYS A 24 -12.39 -0.99 -2.46
N ASP A 25 -13.49 -0.31 -2.16
CA ASP A 25 -13.70 1.10 -2.54
C ASP A 25 -12.80 2.06 -1.76
N ASP A 26 -12.37 1.67 -0.55
CA ASP A 26 -11.47 2.49 0.29
C ASP A 26 -10.04 2.58 -0.28
N ILE A 27 -9.66 1.68 -1.20
CA ILE A 27 -8.29 1.55 -1.70
C ILE A 27 -7.78 2.89 -2.25
N GLN A 28 -8.57 3.58 -3.07
CA GLN A 28 -8.12 4.80 -3.73
C GLN A 28 -7.82 5.91 -2.70
N ASP A 29 -8.67 6.08 -1.70
CA ASP A 29 -8.49 7.12 -0.68
C ASP A 29 -7.34 6.79 0.27
N VAL A 30 -7.13 5.53 0.61
CA VAL A 30 -5.97 5.11 1.42
C VAL A 30 -4.66 5.29 0.65
N LEU A 31 -4.62 5.03 -0.66
CA LEU A 31 -3.43 5.31 -1.48
C LEU A 31 -3.14 6.82 -1.57
N ARG A 32 -4.18 7.67 -1.64
CA ARG A 32 -4.01 9.14 -1.59
C ARG A 32 -3.44 9.59 -0.25
N LEU A 33 -3.86 8.98 0.86
CA LEU A 33 -3.24 9.21 2.17
C LEU A 33 -1.77 8.78 2.14
N GLY A 34 -1.48 7.60 1.59
CA GLY A 34 -0.12 7.11 1.39
C GLY A 34 0.78 8.12 0.68
N LYS A 35 0.29 8.80 -0.38
CA LYS A 35 1.06 9.83 -1.12
C LYS A 35 1.39 11.07 -0.28
N LYS A 36 0.59 11.38 0.75
CA LYS A 36 0.87 12.50 1.65
C LYS A 36 2.02 12.20 2.61
N TYR A 37 2.36 10.93 2.77
CA TYR A 37 3.51 10.48 3.55
C TYR A 37 4.66 10.18 2.59
N ASP A 38 5.91 10.36 3.04
CA ASP A 38 7.13 10.12 2.23
C ASP A 38 7.41 8.61 2.01
N LEU A 39 6.37 7.84 1.66
CA LEU A 39 6.43 6.41 1.40
C LEU A 39 6.93 6.18 -0.03
N LEU A 40 7.84 5.22 -0.21
CA LEU A 40 8.39 4.88 -1.53
C LEU A 40 7.34 4.21 -2.42
N SER A 41 6.55 3.32 -1.82
CA SER A 41 5.42 2.68 -2.49
C SER A 41 4.46 2.06 -1.49
N VAL A 42 3.20 1.95 -1.90
CA VAL A 42 2.15 1.24 -1.15
C VAL A 42 1.43 0.30 -2.11
N ALA A 43 1.25 -0.96 -1.68
CA ALA A 43 0.42 -1.93 -2.35
C ALA A 43 -0.67 -2.41 -1.39
N ILE A 44 -1.92 -2.35 -1.83
CA ILE A 44 -3.08 -2.79 -1.06
C ILE A 44 -3.85 -3.80 -1.89
N ILE A 45 -4.14 -4.94 -1.28
CA ILE A 45 -5.03 -5.96 -1.86
C ILE A 45 -6.20 -6.10 -0.91
N LYS A 46 -7.41 -5.95 -1.45
CA LYS A 46 -8.67 -6.23 -0.74
C LYS A 46 -9.60 -6.92 -1.73
N ASP A 47 -10.07 -8.10 -1.33
CA ASP A 47 -10.89 -8.98 -2.16
C ASP A 47 -10.18 -9.26 -3.50
N ASP A 48 -10.79 -8.88 -4.62
CA ASP A 48 -10.30 -9.08 -5.99
C ASP A 48 -9.54 -7.90 -6.58
N VAL A 49 -9.27 -6.85 -5.79
CA VAL A 49 -8.69 -5.59 -6.29
C VAL A 49 -7.31 -5.31 -5.70
N LEU A 50 -6.36 -5.03 -6.59
CA LEU A 50 -5.02 -4.53 -6.28
C LEU A 50 -4.93 -3.03 -6.56
N GLY A 51 -4.59 -2.26 -5.54
CA GLY A 51 -4.24 -0.85 -5.65
C GLY A 51 -2.75 -0.62 -5.42
N LEU A 52 -2.15 0.24 -6.25
CA LEU A 52 -0.72 0.56 -6.21
C LEU A 52 -0.47 2.07 -6.21
N MET A 53 0.52 2.49 -5.44
CA MET A 53 1.05 3.83 -5.42
C MET A 53 2.58 3.79 -5.36
N GLY A 54 3.23 4.70 -6.09
CA GLY A 54 4.68 4.83 -6.14
C GLY A 54 5.32 3.93 -7.20
N ASN A 55 6.66 3.86 -7.20
CA ASN A 55 7.42 3.11 -8.18
C ASN A 55 7.56 1.63 -7.77
N PHE A 56 6.43 0.94 -7.60
CA PHE A 56 6.42 -0.49 -7.30
C PHE A 56 6.44 -1.32 -8.59
N LYS A 57 7.57 -1.96 -8.89
CA LYS A 57 7.69 -2.86 -10.05
C LYS A 57 7.16 -4.24 -9.68
N ILE A 58 6.10 -4.68 -10.37
CA ILE A 58 5.58 -6.04 -10.25
C ILE A 58 6.16 -6.88 -11.37
N LYS A 59 6.78 -8.00 -11.00
CA LYS A 59 7.21 -9.03 -11.94
C LYS A 59 6.42 -10.31 -11.64
N PRO A 60 5.45 -10.69 -12.49
CA PRO A 60 4.76 -11.97 -12.36
C PRO A 60 5.78 -13.12 -12.43
N ILE A 61 5.68 -14.07 -11.50
CA ILE A 61 6.36 -15.36 -11.58
C ILE A 61 5.27 -16.38 -11.87
N LEU A 62 5.27 -16.91 -13.10
CA LEU A 62 4.38 -18.00 -13.50
C LEU A 62 5.06 -19.31 -13.08
N LEU A 63 4.37 -20.11 -12.28
CA LEU A 63 4.79 -21.43 -11.82
C LEU A 63 4.19 -22.51 -12.73
#